data_AF-A0A3D5SRH7-F1
#
_entry.id   AF-A0A3D5SRH7-F1
#
_cell.length_a   1.000
_cell.length_b   1.000
_cell.length_c   1.000
_cell.angle_alpha   90.00
_cell.angle_beta   90.00
_cell.angle_gamma   90.00
#
_symmetry.space_group_name_H-M   'P 1'
#
loop_
_entity.id
_entity.type
_entity.pdbx_description
1 polymer ?
#
loop_
_entity_poly.entity_id
_entity_poly.type
_entity_poly.pdbx_seq_one_letter_code
_entity_poly.pdbx_strand_id
1 'polypeptide(L)'
;RGLGMCIRDRENADETRDITLEAFEEHRLVKQLLGELQSMGKDEEEWTAKFTVLKENIEHHVEEEEGEMFTKARKVLSEEDAETLGTRMEKARNEQLKAAAAR
;
A
#
# COMPACT_ATOMS: atom_id res chain seq x y z
N ARG A 1 20.54 1.13 31.71
CA ARG A 1 19.43 1.42 30.77
C ARG A 1 19.49 0.35 29.67
N GLY A 2 18.88 -0.83 29.84
CA GLY A 2 19.22 -1.97 28.95
C GLY A 2 18.20 -3.09 28.82
N LEU A 3 16.99 -2.94 29.37
CA LEU A 3 15.93 -3.95 29.24
C LEU A 3 14.62 -3.40 28.63
N GLY A 4 14.48 -2.08 28.51
CA GLY A 4 13.30 -1.43 27.93
C GLY A 4 13.33 -1.26 26.41
N MET A 5 14.47 -1.53 25.75
CA MET A 5 14.61 -1.42 24.29
C MET A 5 14.06 -2.67 23.58
N CYS A 6 14.38 -3.85 24.09
CA CYS A 6 13.99 -5.15 23.51
C CYS A 6 12.47 -5.36 23.36
N ILE A 7 11.66 -4.98 24.35
CA ILE A 7 10.20 -5.18 24.28
C ILE A 7 9.58 -4.19 23.28
N ARG A 8 10.00 -2.93 23.32
CA ARG A 8 9.49 -1.87 22.43
C ARG A 8 9.87 -2.09 20.98
N ASP A 9 11.09 -2.55 20.71
CA ASP A 9 11.55 -2.84 19.35
C ASP A 9 10.77 -4.03 18.75
N ARG A 10 10.39 -5.00 19.59
CA ARG A 10 9.57 -6.14 19.19
C ARG A 10 8.11 -5.76 18.94
N GLU A 11 7.49 -5.01 19.84
CA GLU A 11 6.11 -4.51 19.65
C GLU A 11 5.99 -3.65 18.38
N ASN A 12 6.96 -2.77 18.12
CA ASN A 12 6.97 -1.98 16.88
C ASN A 12 7.16 -2.85 15.63
N ALA A 13 7.94 -3.93 15.72
CA ALA A 13 8.12 -4.86 14.61
C ALA A 13 6.85 -5.67 14.32
N ASP A 14 6.14 -6.11 15.37
CA ASP A 14 4.88 -6.84 15.25
C ASP A 14 3.79 -5.93 14.66
N GLU A 15 3.65 -4.67 15.14
CA GLU A 15 2.73 -3.68 14.56
C GLU A 15 3.05 -3.37 13.09
N THR A 16 4.32 -3.14 12.75
CA THR A 16 4.71 -2.84 11.36
C THR A 16 4.42 -4.04 10.45
N ARG A 17 4.61 -5.26 10.96
CA ARG A 17 4.31 -6.50 10.23
C ARG A 17 2.82 -6.63 9.97
N ASP A 18 1.97 -6.35 10.95
CA ASP A 18 0.53 -6.49 10.81
C ASP A 18 -0.04 -5.47 9.80
N ILE A 19 0.33 -4.19 9.92
CA ILE A 19 -0.06 -3.15 8.94
C ILE A 19 0.44 -3.50 7.52
N THR A 20 1.64 -4.10 7.40
CA THR A 20 2.15 -4.55 6.10
C THR A 20 1.32 -5.69 5.51
N LEU A 21 0.89 -6.65 6.33
CA LEU A 21 0.06 -7.78 5.88
C LEU A 21 -1.33 -7.32 5.48
N GLU A 22 -1.90 -6.38 6.22
CA GLU A 22 -3.18 -5.74 5.90
C GLU A 22 -3.11 -5.04 4.55
N ALA A 23 -2.12 -4.17 4.34
CA ALA A 23 -1.86 -3.50 3.06
C ALA A 23 -1.80 -4.47 1.86
N PHE A 24 -1.20 -5.65 2.02
CA PHE A 24 -1.16 -6.66 0.95
C PHE A 24 -2.55 -7.20 0.58
N GLU A 25 -3.40 -7.45 1.57
CA GLU A 25 -4.77 -7.93 1.34
C GLU A 25 -5.66 -6.83 0.78
N GLU A 26 -5.50 -5.58 1.23
CA GLU A 26 -6.17 -4.42 0.66
C GLU A 26 -5.80 -4.22 -0.82
N HIS A 27 -4.51 -4.28 -1.18
CA HIS A 27 -4.08 -4.22 -2.57
C HIS A 27 -4.71 -5.32 -3.44
N ARG A 28 -4.84 -6.53 -2.88
CA ARG A 28 -5.49 -7.65 -3.56
C ARG A 28 -6.98 -7.36 -3.76
N LEU A 29 -7.67 -6.84 -2.75
CA LEU A 29 -9.08 -6.48 -2.81
C LEU A 29 -9.33 -5.36 -3.83
N VAL A 30 -8.51 -4.30 -3.83
CA VAL A 30 -8.56 -3.22 -4.84
C VAL A 30 -8.47 -3.78 -6.25
N LYS A 31 -7.51 -4.67 -6.52
CA LYS A 31 -7.35 -5.30 -7.85
C LYS A 31 -8.57 -6.13 -8.25
N GLN A 32 -9.15 -6.85 -7.29
CA GLN A 32 -10.36 -7.64 -7.53
C GLN A 32 -11.54 -6.74 -7.88
N LEU A 33 -11.82 -5.71 -7.05
CA LEU A 33 -12.92 -4.77 -7.27
C LEU A 33 -12.77 -4.01 -8.59
N LEU A 34 -11.55 -3.61 -8.96
CA LEU A 34 -11.29 -2.99 -10.27
C LEU A 34 -11.62 -3.93 -11.43
N GLY A 35 -11.26 -5.22 -11.32
CA GLY A 35 -11.60 -6.23 -12.34
C GLY A 35 -13.10 -6.46 -12.45
N GLU A 36 -13.81 -6.55 -11.31
CA GLU A 36 -15.26 -6.68 -11.27
C GLU A 36 -15.92 -5.46 -11.94
N LEU A 37 -15.58 -4.24 -11.52
CA LEU A 37 -16.14 -2.99 -12.06
C LEU A 37 -15.86 -2.80 -13.56
N GLN A 38 -14.74 -3.32 -14.08
CA GLN A 38 -14.43 -3.30 -15.51
C GLN A 38 -15.29 -4.26 -16.33
N SER A 39 -15.80 -5.33 -15.71
CA SER A 39 -16.63 -6.35 -16.36
C SER A 39 -18.14 -6.10 -16.25
N MET A 40 -18.54 -5.05 -15.53
CA MET A 40 -19.93 -4.72 -15.21
C MET A 40 -20.41 -3.45 -15.93
N GLY A 41 -21.70 -3.38 -16.23
CA GLY A 41 -22.39 -2.16 -16.68
C GLY A 41 -22.47 -1.12 -15.57
N LYS A 42 -22.27 0.16 -15.91
CA LYS A 42 -22.33 1.27 -14.94
C LYS A 42 -23.74 1.57 -14.43
N ASP A 43 -24.74 1.14 -15.16
CA ASP A 43 -26.17 1.26 -14.86
C ASP A 43 -26.67 0.14 -13.93
N GLU A 44 -25.87 -0.89 -13.68
CA GLU A 44 -26.18 -1.92 -12.70
C GLU A 44 -26.10 -1.34 -11.28
N GLU A 45 -27.10 -1.62 -10.44
CA GLU A 45 -27.20 -1.09 -9.06
C GLU A 45 -25.96 -1.45 -8.23
N GLU A 46 -25.45 -2.68 -8.41
CA GLU A 46 -24.26 -3.19 -7.71
C GLU A 46 -22.98 -2.43 -8.10
N TRP A 47 -22.92 -1.81 -9.29
CA TRP A 47 -21.74 -1.08 -9.74
C TRP A 47 -21.42 0.09 -8.80
N THR A 48 -22.45 0.89 -8.45
CA THR A 48 -22.28 2.04 -7.56
C THR A 48 -21.87 1.61 -6.16
N ALA A 49 -22.47 0.52 -5.65
CA ALA A 49 -22.10 -0.02 -4.35
C ALA A 49 -20.64 -0.50 -4.31
N LYS A 50 -20.20 -1.26 -5.32
CA LYS A 50 -18.81 -1.73 -5.43
C LYS A 50 -17.82 -0.58 -5.60
N PHE A 51 -18.19 0.46 -6.34
CA PHE A 51 -17.35 1.64 -6.51
C PHE A 51 -17.15 2.39 -5.18
N THR A 52 -18.20 2.52 -4.37
CA THR A 52 -18.10 3.10 -3.03
C THR A 52 -17.14 2.30 -2.15
N VAL A 53 -17.26 0.96 -2.11
CA VAL A 53 -16.36 0.10 -1.34
C VAL A 53 -14.91 0.22 -1.82
N LEU A 54 -14.69 0.25 -3.14
CA LEU A 54 -13.36 0.46 -3.72
C LEU A 54 -12.77 1.79 -3.25
N LYS A 55 -13.57 2.87 -3.29
CA LYS A 55 -13.15 4.20 -2.86
C LYS A 55 -12.74 4.19 -1.39
N GLU A 56 -13.60 3.67 -0.51
CA GLU A 56 -13.34 3.61 0.94
C GLU A 56 -12.08 2.79 1.24
N ASN A 57 -11.88 1.67 0.57
CA ASN A 57 -10.69 0.85 0.76
C ASN A 57 -9.40 1.56 0.30
N ILE A 58 -9.44 2.31 -0.81
CA ILE A 58 -8.28 3.10 -1.26
C ILE A 58 -7.99 4.25 -0.29
N GLU A 59 -9.02 5.00 0.14
CA GLU A 59 -8.84 6.13 1.06
C GLU A 59 -8.25 5.66 2.39
N HIS A 60 -8.79 4.58 2.95
CA HIS A 60 -8.28 3.98 4.18
C HIS A 60 -6.83 3.52 4.04
N HIS A 61 -6.54 2.75 2.98
CA HIS A 61 -5.20 2.23 2.72
C HIS A 61 -4.14 3.35 2.62
N VAL A 62 -4.45 4.44 1.90
CA VAL A 62 -3.53 5.58 1.77
C VAL A 62 -3.33 6.30 3.11
N GLU A 63 -4.39 6.47 3.90
CA GLU A 63 -4.29 7.07 5.24
C GLU A 63 -3.37 6.26 6.16
N GLU A 64 -3.47 4.92 6.14
CA GLU A 64 -2.60 4.04 6.93
C GLU A 64 -1.14 4.06 6.46
N GLU A 65 -0.90 4.04 5.14
CA GLU A 65 0.45 4.13 4.58
C GLU A 65 1.11 5.46 4.97
N GLU A 66 0.45 6.59 4.73
CA GLU A 66 1.02 7.91 4.98
C GLU A 66 1.15 8.24 6.48
N GLY A 67 0.13 7.88 7.26
CA GLY A 67 0.04 8.17 8.69
C GLY A 67 0.96 7.29 9.52
N GLU A 68 0.95 5.97 9.26
CA GLU A 68 1.59 4.98 10.12
C GLU A 68 2.82 4.36 9.48
N MET A 69 2.66 3.72 8.32
CA MET A 69 3.73 2.91 7.71
C MET A 69 4.93 3.77 7.34
N PHE A 70 4.74 4.87 6.62
CA PHE A 70 5.83 5.76 6.20
C PHE A 70 6.45 6.48 7.40
N THR A 71 5.67 6.78 8.43
CA THR A 71 6.20 7.33 9.69
C THR A 71 7.13 6.35 10.39
N LYS A 72 6.80 5.05 10.39
CA LYS A 72 7.68 4.00 10.92
C LYS A 72 8.89 3.78 10.01
N ALA A 73 8.72 3.77 8.68
CA ALA A 73 9.80 3.62 7.71
C ALA A 73 10.86 4.74 7.82
N ARG A 74 10.45 6.00 7.97
CA ARG A 74 11.35 7.16 8.16
C ARG A 74 12.23 7.07 9.41
N LYS A 75 11.86 6.26 10.40
CA LYS A 75 12.66 6.07 11.63
C LYS A 75 13.75 5.02 11.46
N VAL A 76 13.63 4.14 10.46
CA VAL A 76 14.51 2.98 10.29
C VAL A 76 15.35 3.04 9.01
N LEU A 77 14.87 3.72 7.96
CA LEU A 77 15.62 3.94 6.74
C LEU A 77 16.54 5.15 6.88
N SER A 78 17.79 5.00 6.48
CA SER A 78 18.66 6.15 6.26
C SER A 78 18.21 6.94 5.03
N GLU A 79 18.65 8.20 4.93
CA GLU A 79 18.37 9.03 3.74
C GLU A 79 18.94 8.39 2.47
N GLU A 80 20.17 7.86 2.54
CA GLU A 80 20.82 7.15 1.42
C GLU A 80 20.04 5.89 1.00
N ASP A 81 19.54 5.10 1.96
CA ASP A 81 18.72 3.92 1.67
C ASP A 81 17.40 4.31 1.00
N ALA A 82 16.76 5.38 1.50
CA ALA A 82 15.50 5.89 0.96
C ALA A 82 15.66 6.43 -0.47
N GLU A 83 16.72 7.20 -0.74
CA GLU A 83 17.05 7.69 -2.09
C GLU A 83 17.35 6.55 -3.07
N THR A 84 18.14 5.57 -2.62
CA THR A 84 18.46 4.38 -3.41
C THR A 84 17.20 3.58 -3.75
N LEU A 85 16.31 3.40 -2.78
CA LEU A 85 15.03 2.74 -2.99
C LEU A 85 14.13 3.53 -3.96
N GLY A 86 14.03 4.85 -3.77
CA GLY A 86 13.27 5.75 -4.64
C GLY A 86 13.72 5.67 -6.09
N THR A 87 15.03 5.70 -6.34
CA THR A 87 15.61 5.56 -7.69
C THR A 87 15.24 4.23 -8.33
N ARG A 88 15.26 3.13 -7.56
CA ARG A 88 14.86 1.80 -8.04
C ARG A 88 13.37 1.74 -8.36
N MET A 89 12.52 2.32 -7.52
CA MET A 89 11.06 2.37 -7.72
C MET A 89 10.70 3.20 -8.95
N GLU A 90 11.30 4.38 -9.13
CA GLU A 90 11.08 5.23 -10.30
C GLU A 90 11.45 4.50 -11.60
N LYS A 91 12.62 3.85 -11.62
CA LYS A 91 13.05 3.03 -12.76
C LYS A 91 12.04 1.93 -13.07
N ALA A 92 11.62 1.15 -12.06
CA ALA A 92 10.65 0.07 -12.24
C ALA A 92 9.30 0.58 -12.75
N ARG A 93 8.80 1.70 -12.21
CA ARG A 93 7.57 2.36 -12.68
C ARG A 93 7.68 2.76 -14.15
N ASN A 94 8.79 3.38 -14.54
CA ASN A 94 9.00 3.82 -15.92
C ASN A 94 9.09 2.64 -16.90
N GLU A 95 9.69 1.52 -16.49
CA GLU A 95 9.72 0.28 -17.27
C GLU A 95 8.31 -0.32 -17.41
N GLN A 96 7.52 -0.34 -16.33
CA GLN A 96 6.13 -0.82 -16.36
C GLN A 96 5.24 0.04 -17.26
N LEU A 97 5.35 1.38 -17.20
CA LEU A 97 4.57 2.28 -18.06
C LEU A 97 4.91 2.10 -19.53
N LYS A 98 6.18 1.93 -19.87
CA LYS A 98 6.60 1.62 -21.25
C LYS A 98 6.03 0.29 -21.72
N ALA A 99 6.06 -0.74 -20.88
CA ALA A 99 5.50 -2.06 -21.20
C ALA A 99 3.98 -2.01 -21.38
N ALA A 100 3.26 -1.23 -20.55
CA ALA A 100 1.82 -1.03 -20.67
C ALA A 100 1.44 -0.26 -21.94
N ALA A 101 2.22 0.75 -22.33
CA ALA A 101 1.99 1.52 -23.56
C ALA A 101 2.31 0.74 -24.85
N ALA A 102 3.10 -0.33 -24.75
CA ALA A 102 3.42 -1.22 -25.87
C ALA A 102 2.41 -2.37 -26.06
N ARG A 103 1.42 -2.49 -25.18
CA ARG A 103 0.30 -3.43 -25.27
C ARG A 103 -0.90 -2.75 -25.91
#